data_AF-A0A285T9I6-F1
#
_entry.id   AF-A0A285T9I6-F1
#
_cell.length_a   1.000
_cell.length_b   1.000
_cell.length_c   1.000
_cell.angle_alpha   90.00
_cell.angle_beta   90.00
_cell.angle_gamma   90.00
#
_symmetry.space_group_name_H-M   'P 1'
#
loop_
_entity.id
_entity.type
_entity.pdbx_description
1 polymer ?
#
loop_
_entity_poly.entity_id
_entity_poly.type
_entity_poly.pdbx_seq_one_letter_code
_entity_poly.pdbx_strand_id
1 'polypeptide(L)'
;MAIIRQDENGIYRDVNPKTNRFYDEDEYPIGSKLGQVDHQYTHTNKGRIIDRDDDTPDVVDSETGLAVASEDENKIKTFIKEAISIDNLVETFDENSHETLLKLLALQDNKHPLKKGGVGIAYRTDALIMHCKMEFSAEENVVFDAILGTISTFPENKTYRIEPSSFIKFSKYKVENTLYDVFRKGTAKLKDRHLVFDELGPDGQDDIVVPWFDILRYHKKGKNNDVAYIEFKPSDFFKDLALCSGIIHGAFGSMEVTTQLQGKYTIALYWYLENMKNYKEYPTATPGVFEISIEELKHQFSMPQSYTKTDIERRALNPAKASINSIELCDFTFDFEAKKESGKYVGFIFRVTNKSYIESTAVELLEDNEVEESGITELRMLLSLSKLEFSEEEIQRIAACAKKFNRDSAYMMQVVSVFKQRIENKSLEPVDDKIGYMCRMIEKGATAKISSNDKKKKNNFNNFSQRDYDMDELEKKLIGH
;
A
#
# COMPACT_ATOMS: atom_id res chain seq x y z
N MET A 1 13.78 13.73 21.49
CA MET A 1 14.35 14.92 20.80
C MET A 1 14.94 14.41 19.50
N ALA A 2 14.51 14.94 18.36
CA ALA A 2 15.04 14.56 17.05
C ALA A 2 16.49 15.02 16.94
N ILE A 3 17.37 14.16 16.42
CA ILE A 3 18.77 14.52 16.14
C ILE A 3 18.81 14.98 14.70
N ILE A 4 19.12 16.25 14.47
CA ILE A 4 19.20 16.83 13.13
C ILE A 4 20.68 16.85 12.71
N ARG A 5 21.00 16.36 11.50
CA ARG A 5 22.35 16.46 10.91
C ARG A 5 22.29 16.92 9.47
N GLN A 6 23.41 17.43 8.99
CA GLN A 6 23.56 17.93 7.64
C GLN A 6 23.97 16.78 6.71
N ASP A 7 23.31 16.66 5.57
CA ASP A 7 23.63 15.69 4.52
C ASP A 7 24.83 16.11 3.63
N GLU A 8 25.14 15.28 2.64
CA GLU A 8 26.18 15.54 1.64
C GLU A 8 25.93 16.77 0.74
N ASN A 9 24.70 17.28 0.71
CA ASN A 9 24.28 18.46 -0.04
C ASN A 9 24.12 19.72 0.84
N GLY A 10 24.43 19.63 2.14
CA GLY A 10 24.33 20.75 3.06
C GLY A 10 22.94 20.96 3.69
N ILE A 11 22.00 20.04 3.56
CA ILE A 11 20.62 20.16 4.07
C ILE A 11 20.49 19.46 5.42
N TYR A 12 19.87 20.15 6.39
CA TYR A 12 19.60 19.61 7.72
C TYR A 12 18.40 18.64 7.70
N ARG A 13 18.65 17.37 7.99
CA ARG A 13 17.66 16.29 8.00
C ARG A 13 17.64 15.56 9.35
N ASP A 14 16.50 14.99 9.69
CA ASP A 14 16.35 14.15 10.88
C ASP A 14 17.11 12.83 10.71
N VAL A 15 17.84 12.42 11.75
CA VAL A 15 18.67 11.22 11.75
C VAL A 15 18.13 10.23 12.77
N ASN A 16 18.03 8.97 12.34
CA ASN A 16 17.72 7.87 13.23
C ASN A 16 18.86 7.70 14.24
N PRO A 17 18.60 7.87 15.55
CA PRO A 17 19.66 7.85 16.57
C PRO A 17 20.32 6.48 16.75
N LYS A 18 19.72 5.39 16.22
CA LYS A 18 20.26 4.03 16.30
C LYS A 18 21.12 3.65 15.10
N THR A 19 20.67 3.98 13.89
CA THR A 19 21.34 3.62 12.63
C THR A 19 22.25 4.72 12.10
N ASN A 20 22.10 5.95 12.62
CA ASN A 20 22.82 7.15 12.21
C ASN A 20 22.65 7.49 10.71
N ARG A 21 21.58 6.98 10.09
CA ARG A 21 21.11 7.28 8.72
C ARG A 21 19.98 8.29 8.74
N PHE A 22 19.77 8.97 7.63
CA PHE A 22 18.62 9.88 7.48
C PHE A 22 17.32 9.07 7.33
N TYR A 23 16.21 9.55 7.90
CA TYR A 23 14.96 8.78 7.98
C TYR A 23 14.34 8.44 6.60
N ASP A 24 14.65 9.23 5.59
CA ASP A 24 14.32 9.09 4.17
C ASP A 24 15.17 8.02 3.45
N GLU A 25 16.41 7.77 3.87
CA GLU A 25 17.23 6.66 3.33
C GLU A 25 16.68 5.27 3.72
N ASP A 26 15.96 5.19 4.85
CA ASP A 26 15.28 3.97 5.31
C ASP A 26 13.86 3.83 4.71
N GLU A 27 13.41 4.81 3.92
CA GLU A 27 12.13 4.83 3.23
C GLU A 27 12.31 4.42 1.76
N TYR A 28 11.65 3.35 1.32
CA TYR A 28 11.74 2.90 -0.07
C TYR A 28 10.37 2.51 -0.63
N PRO A 29 10.12 2.81 -1.92
CA PRO A 29 8.88 2.49 -2.59
C PRO A 29 8.66 0.98 -2.76
N ILE A 30 7.48 0.51 -2.39
CA ILE A 30 6.96 -0.86 -2.51
C ILE A 30 6.56 -1.11 -3.97
N GLY A 31 7.25 -2.07 -4.61
CA GLY A 31 6.95 -2.56 -5.95
C GLY A 31 7.99 -2.18 -7.02
N SER A 32 8.01 -2.98 -8.09
CA SER A 32 8.92 -2.86 -9.24
C SER A 32 8.60 -1.64 -10.13
N LYS A 33 9.63 -1.01 -10.74
CA LYS A 33 9.47 0.02 -11.79
C LYS A 33 8.93 -0.54 -13.11
N LEU A 34 8.91 -1.87 -13.29
CA LEU A 34 8.51 -2.50 -14.55
C LEU A 34 7.02 -2.27 -14.82
N GLY A 35 6.71 -1.50 -15.86
CA GLY A 35 5.33 -1.17 -16.26
C GLY A 35 4.73 0.04 -15.53
N GLN A 36 5.51 0.79 -14.75
CA GLN A 36 5.09 2.08 -14.20
C GLN A 36 5.14 3.15 -15.30
N VAL A 37 4.09 3.98 -15.38
CA VAL A 37 4.09 5.20 -16.21
C VAL A 37 4.76 6.32 -15.41
N ASP A 38 5.55 7.18 -16.06
CA ASP A 38 6.23 8.33 -15.44
C ASP A 38 5.32 9.09 -14.46
N HIS A 39 5.90 9.53 -13.34
CA HIS A 39 5.24 10.18 -12.20
C HIS A 39 4.23 9.30 -11.44
N GLN A 40 4.47 7.99 -11.40
CA GLN A 40 3.62 7.08 -10.61
C GLN A 40 3.87 7.22 -9.12
N TYR A 41 2.84 7.63 -8.38
CA TYR A 41 2.89 7.48 -6.93
C TYR A 41 2.83 6.01 -6.53
N THR A 42 3.66 5.67 -5.57
CA THR A 42 3.81 4.34 -5.00
C THR A 42 3.79 4.43 -3.48
N HIS A 43 3.34 3.34 -2.85
CA HIS A 43 3.46 3.23 -1.41
C HIS A 43 4.92 3.05 -1.03
N THR A 44 5.36 3.60 0.09
CA THR A 44 6.64 3.25 0.71
C THR A 44 6.45 2.16 1.74
N ASN A 45 7.55 1.49 2.10
CA ASN A 45 7.62 0.56 3.25
C ASN A 45 7.14 1.18 4.58
N LYS A 46 6.92 2.51 4.62
CA LYS A 46 6.39 3.27 5.75
C LYS A 46 4.99 3.84 5.47
N GLY A 47 4.24 3.29 4.51
CA GLY A 47 2.84 3.63 4.25
C GLY A 47 2.60 5.00 3.59
N ARG A 48 3.63 5.83 3.40
CA ARG A 48 3.53 7.09 2.66
C ARG A 48 3.33 6.82 1.18
N ILE A 49 2.83 7.82 0.48
CA ILE A 49 2.59 7.81 -0.96
C ILE A 49 3.59 8.79 -1.57
N ILE A 50 4.54 8.29 -2.36
CA ILE A 50 5.62 9.09 -2.97
C ILE A 50 5.64 8.93 -4.48
N ASP A 51 5.99 9.99 -5.21
CA ASP A 51 6.37 9.92 -6.62
C ASP A 51 7.84 9.50 -6.73
N ARG A 52 8.14 8.51 -7.59
CA ARG A 52 9.49 7.96 -7.77
C ARG A 52 10.31 8.71 -8.82
N ASP A 53 9.66 9.56 -9.61
CA ASP A 53 10.28 10.29 -10.72
C ASP A 53 10.48 11.78 -10.40
N ASP A 54 10.09 12.20 -9.19
CA ASP A 54 10.21 13.57 -8.67
C ASP A 54 11.62 13.82 -8.11
N ASP A 55 12.60 13.94 -9.00
CA ASP A 55 14.00 14.34 -8.71
C ASP A 55 14.32 15.76 -9.20
N THR A 56 13.30 16.58 -9.49
CA THR A 56 13.49 17.97 -9.91
C THR A 56 13.40 18.90 -8.71
N PRO A 57 14.47 19.64 -8.36
CA PRO A 57 14.37 20.69 -7.36
C PRO A 57 13.40 21.76 -7.86
N ASP A 58 12.38 22.07 -7.05
CA ASP A 58 11.47 23.18 -7.31
C ASP A 58 12.25 24.48 -7.55
N VAL A 59 11.90 25.23 -8.59
CA VAL A 59 12.37 26.62 -8.72
C VAL A 59 11.60 27.41 -7.68
N VAL A 60 12.26 27.74 -6.58
CA VAL A 60 11.65 28.41 -5.44
C VAL A 60 11.77 29.92 -5.60
N ASP A 61 10.68 30.64 -5.34
CA ASP A 61 10.70 32.09 -5.20
C ASP A 61 11.65 32.47 -4.05
N SER A 62 12.63 33.32 -4.34
CA SER A 62 13.69 33.68 -3.39
C SER A 62 13.20 34.50 -2.19
N GLU A 63 12.01 35.10 -2.27
CA GLU A 63 11.40 35.88 -1.19
C GLU A 63 10.40 35.08 -0.37
N THR A 64 9.59 34.21 -1.01
CA THR A 64 8.51 33.47 -0.31
C THR A 64 8.85 32.03 0.03
N GLY A 65 9.89 31.44 -0.58
CA GLY A 65 10.26 30.04 -0.35
C GLY A 65 9.24 29.03 -0.90
N LEU A 66 8.40 29.44 -1.86
CA LEU A 66 7.38 28.62 -2.50
C LEU A 66 7.77 28.30 -3.95
N ALA A 67 7.34 27.15 -4.48
CA ALA A 67 7.56 26.78 -5.88
C ALA A 67 6.92 27.81 -6.83
N VAL A 68 7.68 28.30 -7.81
CA VAL A 68 7.23 29.26 -8.83
C VAL A 68 6.40 28.53 -9.87
N ALA A 69 5.07 28.65 -9.79
CA ALA A 69 4.18 28.23 -10.87
C ALA A 69 4.34 29.17 -12.07
N SER A 70 4.45 28.61 -13.29
CA SER A 70 4.59 29.43 -14.49
C SER A 70 3.31 30.24 -14.78
N GLU A 71 3.42 31.37 -15.48
CA GLU A 71 2.27 32.25 -15.75
C GLU A 71 1.17 31.53 -16.57
N ASP A 72 1.56 30.62 -17.44
CA ASP A 72 0.65 29.78 -18.23
C ASP A 72 -0.01 28.70 -17.34
N GLU A 73 0.71 28.06 -16.42
CA GLU A 73 0.13 27.17 -15.42
C GLU A 73 -0.92 27.86 -14.56
N ASN A 74 -0.68 29.11 -14.17
CA ASN A 74 -1.65 29.88 -13.39
C ASN A 74 -2.90 30.20 -14.20
N LYS A 75 -2.77 30.58 -15.48
CA LYS A 75 -3.93 30.81 -16.37
C LYS A 75 -4.75 29.54 -16.56
N ILE A 76 -4.08 28.41 -16.72
CA ILE A 76 -4.71 27.10 -16.90
C ILE A 76 -5.38 26.60 -15.62
N LYS A 77 -4.72 26.72 -14.46
CA LYS A 77 -5.31 26.41 -13.14
C LYS A 77 -6.56 27.24 -12.89
N THR A 78 -6.54 28.53 -13.24
CA THR A 78 -7.70 29.41 -13.12
C THR A 78 -8.83 28.97 -14.04
N PHE A 79 -8.56 28.67 -15.31
CA PHE A 79 -9.56 28.17 -16.25
C PHE A 79 -10.22 26.86 -15.77
N ILE A 80 -9.43 25.90 -15.29
CA ILE A 80 -9.95 24.62 -14.79
C ILE A 80 -10.80 24.82 -13.53
N LYS A 81 -10.37 25.69 -12.61
CA LYS A 81 -11.15 26.05 -11.43
C LYS A 81 -12.49 26.70 -11.80
N GLU A 82 -12.50 27.57 -12.80
CA GLU A 82 -13.72 28.23 -13.29
C GLU A 82 -14.67 27.24 -13.98
N ALA A 83 -14.13 26.30 -14.78
CA ALA A 83 -14.92 25.30 -15.50
C ALA A 83 -15.57 24.24 -14.57
N ILE A 84 -14.96 23.99 -13.42
CA ILE A 84 -15.43 23.01 -12.41
C ILE A 84 -16.21 23.71 -11.28
N SER A 85 -16.30 25.05 -11.30
CA SER A 85 -17.06 25.82 -10.31
C SER A 85 -18.56 25.56 -10.43
N ILE A 86 -19.21 25.48 -9.27
CA ILE A 86 -20.66 25.25 -9.13
C ILE A 86 -21.46 26.39 -9.78
N ASP A 87 -20.95 27.62 -9.75
CA ASP A 87 -21.67 28.81 -10.21
C ASP A 87 -21.92 28.85 -11.73
N ASN A 88 -21.11 28.15 -12.52
CA ASN A 88 -21.25 28.07 -13.99
C ASN A 88 -21.79 26.72 -14.47
N LEU A 89 -22.02 25.77 -13.56
CA LEU A 89 -22.22 24.35 -13.85
C LEU A 89 -23.32 24.09 -14.89
N VAL A 90 -24.44 24.81 -14.85
CA VAL A 90 -25.61 24.57 -15.74
C VAL A 90 -25.39 25.06 -17.17
N GLU A 91 -24.79 26.24 -17.37
CA GLU A 91 -24.61 26.83 -18.71
C GLU A 91 -23.48 26.15 -19.50
N THR A 92 -22.58 25.43 -18.82
CA THR A 92 -21.34 24.93 -19.40
C THR A 92 -21.19 23.41 -19.40
N PHE A 93 -22.20 22.66 -18.93
CA PHE A 93 -22.03 21.30 -18.42
C PHE A 93 -21.40 20.28 -19.40
N ASP A 94 -21.91 20.17 -20.63
CA ASP A 94 -21.49 19.10 -21.57
C ASP A 94 -20.32 19.55 -22.46
N GLU A 95 -20.34 20.78 -22.98
CA GLU A 95 -19.27 21.29 -23.85
C GLU A 95 -18.00 21.66 -23.06
N ASN A 96 -18.12 22.28 -21.88
CA ASN A 96 -16.93 22.60 -21.08
C ASN A 96 -16.37 21.40 -20.33
N SER A 97 -17.15 20.38 -19.96
CA SER A 97 -16.55 19.17 -19.36
C SER A 97 -15.68 18.44 -20.38
N HIS A 98 -16.16 18.30 -21.62
CA HIS A 98 -15.35 17.74 -22.69
C HIS A 98 -14.10 18.60 -22.99
N GLU A 99 -14.26 19.93 -23.09
CA GLU A 99 -13.13 20.83 -23.34
C GLU A 99 -12.14 20.85 -22.16
N THR A 100 -12.63 20.78 -20.93
CA THR A 100 -11.82 20.72 -19.70
C THR A 100 -11.04 19.41 -19.65
N LEU A 101 -11.68 18.28 -19.98
CA LEU A 101 -11.01 16.99 -20.11
C LEU A 101 -9.91 17.03 -21.17
N LEU A 102 -10.19 17.57 -22.35
CA LEU A 102 -9.20 17.70 -23.42
C LEU A 102 -8.03 18.59 -22.99
N LYS A 103 -8.30 19.67 -22.26
CA LYS A 103 -7.27 20.54 -21.69
C LYS A 103 -6.47 19.83 -20.61
N LEU A 104 -7.10 19.12 -19.67
CA LEU A 104 -6.43 18.31 -18.66
C LEU A 104 -5.49 17.28 -19.30
N LEU A 105 -5.98 16.55 -20.31
CA LEU A 105 -5.16 15.61 -21.09
C LEU A 105 -4.02 16.32 -21.85
N ALA A 106 -4.26 17.50 -22.40
CA ALA A 106 -3.23 18.30 -23.08
C ALA A 106 -2.20 18.91 -22.11
N LEU A 107 -2.57 19.13 -20.85
CA LEU A 107 -1.71 19.64 -19.78
C LEU A 107 -0.87 18.58 -19.11
N GLN A 108 -1.11 17.31 -19.45
CA GLN A 108 -0.29 16.22 -18.98
C GLN A 108 1.13 16.38 -19.52
N ASP A 109 2.00 16.93 -18.69
CA ASP A 109 3.43 17.00 -18.91
C ASP A 109 4.17 16.49 -17.66
N ASN A 110 5.50 16.39 -17.74
CA ASN A 110 6.33 15.90 -16.64
C ASN A 110 6.35 16.85 -15.42
N LYS A 111 5.71 18.04 -15.48
CA LYS A 111 5.62 18.98 -14.36
C LYS A 111 4.27 18.93 -13.66
N HIS A 112 3.20 18.62 -14.39
CA HIS A 112 1.85 18.42 -13.87
C HIS A 112 1.30 17.07 -14.35
N PRO A 113 1.89 15.96 -13.89
CA PRO A 113 1.39 14.65 -14.26
C PRO A 113 -0.06 14.51 -13.78
N LEU A 114 -0.95 14.06 -14.66
CA LEU A 114 -2.33 13.67 -14.31
C LEU A 114 -2.40 12.55 -13.27
N LYS A 115 -1.23 12.01 -12.91
CA LYS A 115 -1.04 10.87 -12.05
C LYS A 115 -0.53 11.34 -10.70
N LYS A 116 -1.39 11.15 -9.69
CA LYS A 116 -0.95 11.14 -8.28
C LYS A 116 -1.17 9.81 -7.53
N GLY A 117 -1.41 8.70 -8.25
CA GLY A 117 -1.71 7.40 -7.65
C GLY A 117 -1.59 6.19 -8.58
N GLY A 118 -1.50 4.98 -8.01
CA GLY A 118 -1.58 3.70 -8.72
C GLY A 118 -2.92 2.98 -8.51
N VAL A 119 -3.11 1.78 -9.09
CA VAL A 119 -4.39 1.03 -9.09
C VAL A 119 -5.02 0.86 -7.69
N GLY A 120 -4.21 0.82 -6.62
CA GLY A 120 -4.66 0.72 -5.22
C GLY A 120 -4.81 2.05 -4.48
N ILE A 121 -4.69 3.19 -5.15
CA ILE A 121 -4.75 4.53 -4.55
C ILE A 121 -5.86 5.31 -5.25
N ALA A 122 -6.86 5.74 -4.50
CA ALA A 122 -7.92 6.59 -4.99
C ALA A 122 -7.61 8.06 -4.67
N TYR A 123 -7.89 8.94 -5.62
CA TYR A 123 -7.95 10.38 -5.39
C TYR A 123 -9.42 10.82 -5.39
N ARG A 124 -9.81 11.60 -4.39
CA ARG A 124 -11.12 12.26 -4.32
C ARG A 124 -10.92 13.75 -4.19
N THR A 125 -11.44 14.52 -5.15
CA THR A 125 -11.52 15.99 -5.05
C THR A 125 -12.42 16.42 -3.90
N ASP A 126 -12.30 17.66 -3.47
CA ASP A 126 -13.23 18.26 -2.49
C ASP A 126 -14.69 18.06 -2.89
N ALA A 127 -15.01 18.24 -4.18
CA ALA A 127 -16.35 17.98 -4.70
C ALA A 127 -16.76 16.52 -4.49
N LEU A 128 -15.91 15.54 -4.82
CA LEU A 128 -16.21 14.13 -4.57
C LEU A 128 -16.35 13.81 -3.07
N ILE A 129 -15.51 14.39 -2.21
CA ILE A 129 -15.60 14.20 -0.76
C ILE A 129 -16.89 14.81 -0.21
N MET A 130 -17.24 15.99 -0.69
CA MET A 130 -18.44 16.74 -0.31
C MET A 130 -19.72 16.19 -0.92
N HIS A 131 -19.70 15.49 -2.06
CA HIS A 131 -20.93 15.00 -2.70
C HIS A 131 -21.13 13.49 -2.54
N CYS A 132 -20.07 12.70 -2.45
CA CYS A 132 -20.21 11.28 -2.06
C CYS A 132 -20.51 11.13 -0.55
N LYS A 133 -21.15 12.14 0.08
CA LYS A 133 -21.54 12.18 1.50
C LYS A 133 -22.31 10.92 1.80
N MET A 134 -21.84 10.03 2.67
CA MET A 134 -22.67 9.06 3.42
C MET A 134 -23.63 8.14 2.62
N GLU A 135 -23.69 8.27 1.30
CA GLU A 135 -24.64 7.69 0.38
C GLU A 135 -24.17 6.30 0.03
N PHE A 136 -22.86 6.16 -0.16
CA PHE A 136 -22.22 4.92 -0.50
C PHE A 136 -22.08 4.04 0.74
N SER A 137 -22.57 2.81 0.64
CA SER A 137 -22.24 1.73 1.56
C SER A 137 -20.75 1.42 1.52
N ALA A 138 -20.27 0.59 2.45
CA ALA A 138 -18.87 0.17 2.45
C ALA A 138 -18.49 -0.51 1.13
N GLU A 139 -19.37 -1.35 0.58
CA GLU A 139 -19.14 -2.01 -0.72
C GLU A 139 -19.14 -1.04 -1.89
N GLU A 140 -19.99 -0.01 -1.89
CA GLU A 140 -19.99 1.04 -2.91
C GLU A 140 -18.68 1.83 -2.88
N ASN A 141 -18.19 2.21 -1.70
CA ASN A 141 -16.92 2.91 -1.56
C ASN A 141 -15.73 2.10 -2.08
N VAL A 142 -15.68 0.79 -1.80
CA VAL A 142 -14.60 -0.07 -2.30
C VAL A 142 -14.57 -0.10 -3.82
N VAL A 143 -15.73 -0.24 -4.47
CA VAL A 143 -15.81 -0.24 -5.94
C VAL A 143 -15.51 1.14 -6.52
N PHE A 144 -15.99 2.19 -5.87
CA PHE A 144 -15.76 3.57 -6.30
C PHE A 144 -14.27 3.94 -6.23
N ASP A 145 -13.59 3.58 -5.13
CA ASP A 145 -12.15 3.79 -4.98
C ASP A 145 -11.34 3.00 -6.02
N ALA A 146 -11.75 1.75 -6.31
CA ALA A 146 -11.13 0.94 -7.36
C ALA A 146 -11.26 1.58 -8.75
N ILE A 147 -12.44 2.14 -9.05
CA ILE A 147 -12.72 2.85 -10.29
C ILE A 147 -11.85 4.11 -10.40
N LEU A 148 -11.84 4.95 -9.36
CA LEU A 148 -11.02 6.16 -9.30
C LEU A 148 -9.54 5.83 -9.52
N GLY A 149 -8.98 4.88 -8.76
CA GLY A 149 -7.59 4.47 -8.91
C GLY A 149 -7.27 3.92 -10.30
N THR A 150 -8.23 3.24 -10.95
CA THR A 150 -8.05 2.75 -12.32
C THR A 150 -8.08 3.88 -13.36
N ILE A 151 -9.01 4.84 -13.22
CA ILE A 151 -9.10 6.01 -14.11
C ILE A 151 -7.80 6.81 -14.03
N SER A 152 -7.34 7.14 -12.82
CA SER A 152 -6.09 7.89 -12.61
C SER A 152 -4.84 7.12 -13.05
N THR A 153 -4.86 5.78 -13.00
CA THR A 153 -3.75 4.97 -13.51
C THR A 153 -3.68 4.98 -15.05
N PHE A 154 -4.83 5.01 -15.72
CA PHE A 154 -4.92 4.96 -17.18
C PHE A 154 -5.76 6.14 -17.72
N PRO A 155 -5.25 7.39 -17.61
CA PRO A 155 -6.00 8.60 -17.93
C PRO A 155 -6.45 8.67 -19.39
N GLU A 156 -5.66 8.12 -20.31
CA GLU A 156 -5.97 8.14 -21.76
C GLU A 156 -7.14 7.23 -22.17
N ASN A 157 -7.49 6.25 -21.34
CA ASN A 157 -8.52 5.28 -21.69
C ASN A 157 -9.91 5.93 -21.72
N LYS A 158 -10.70 5.64 -22.74
CA LYS A 158 -12.11 6.06 -22.80
C LYS A 158 -13.03 5.07 -22.09
N THR A 159 -12.63 3.81 -22.06
CA THR A 159 -13.39 2.70 -21.47
C THR A 159 -12.45 1.86 -20.64
N TYR A 160 -12.96 1.33 -19.53
CA TYR A 160 -12.17 0.66 -18.52
C TYR A 160 -12.75 -0.71 -18.20
N ARG A 161 -11.85 -1.61 -17.81
CA ARG A 161 -12.18 -2.94 -17.30
C ARG A 161 -11.40 -3.19 -16.02
N ILE A 162 -12.10 -3.58 -14.96
CA ILE A 162 -11.50 -3.94 -13.67
C ILE A 162 -11.92 -5.34 -13.25
N GLU A 163 -10.95 -6.16 -12.89
CA GLU A 163 -11.18 -7.51 -12.37
C GLU A 163 -11.02 -7.48 -10.84
N PRO A 164 -12.00 -7.96 -10.05
CA PRO A 164 -11.89 -7.93 -8.58
C PRO A 164 -10.62 -8.59 -8.07
N SER A 165 -10.15 -9.66 -8.72
CA SER A 165 -8.92 -10.39 -8.37
C SER A 165 -7.67 -9.49 -8.39
N SER A 166 -7.61 -8.50 -9.28
CA SER A 166 -6.48 -7.56 -9.38
C SER A 166 -6.33 -6.66 -8.14
N PHE A 167 -7.40 -6.54 -7.32
CA PHE A 167 -7.45 -5.69 -6.13
C PHE A 167 -7.24 -6.44 -4.81
N ILE A 168 -7.01 -7.76 -4.84
CA ILE A 168 -6.75 -8.55 -3.62
C ILE A 168 -5.57 -7.99 -2.84
N LYS A 169 -4.47 -7.68 -3.53
CA LYS A 169 -3.26 -7.12 -2.93
C LYS A 169 -3.44 -5.71 -2.34
N PHE A 170 -4.44 -4.97 -2.80
CA PHE A 170 -4.72 -3.60 -2.38
C PHE A 170 -5.91 -3.52 -1.43
N SER A 171 -6.38 -4.64 -0.88
CA SER A 171 -7.54 -4.65 0.00
C SER A 171 -7.29 -5.51 1.23
N LYS A 172 -8.11 -5.30 2.26
CA LYS A 172 -8.16 -6.21 3.41
C LYS A 172 -8.69 -7.60 3.05
N TYR A 173 -9.37 -7.74 1.91
CA TYR A 173 -10.04 -8.97 1.53
C TYR A 173 -9.02 -9.91 0.87
N LYS A 174 -8.35 -10.72 1.69
CA LYS A 174 -7.36 -11.70 1.20
C LYS A 174 -7.99 -12.92 0.53
N VAL A 175 -9.32 -13.07 0.61
CA VAL A 175 -10.09 -14.14 -0.05
C VAL A 175 -10.82 -13.60 -1.27
N GLU A 176 -10.51 -14.15 -2.45
CA GLU A 176 -11.04 -13.71 -3.74
C GLU A 176 -12.57 -13.71 -3.82
N ASN A 177 -13.22 -14.77 -3.33
CA ASN A 177 -14.69 -14.87 -3.35
C ASN A 177 -15.37 -13.74 -2.58
N THR A 178 -14.79 -13.32 -1.44
CA THR A 178 -15.33 -12.20 -0.65
C THR A 178 -15.22 -10.89 -1.43
N LEU A 179 -14.07 -10.66 -2.06
CA LEU A 179 -13.85 -9.45 -2.85
C LEU A 179 -14.76 -9.40 -4.09
N TYR A 180 -14.96 -10.54 -4.75
CA TYR A 180 -15.95 -10.70 -5.83
C TYR A 180 -17.35 -10.30 -5.37
N ASP A 181 -17.80 -10.78 -4.21
CA ASP A 181 -19.13 -10.46 -3.68
C ASP A 181 -19.25 -8.98 -3.30
N VAL A 182 -18.20 -8.38 -2.74
CA VAL A 182 -18.13 -6.94 -2.47
C VAL A 182 -18.25 -6.15 -3.76
N PHE A 183 -17.46 -6.48 -4.79
CA PHE A 183 -17.50 -5.80 -6.08
C PHE A 183 -18.85 -5.95 -6.76
N ARG A 184 -19.45 -7.14 -6.73
CA ARG A 184 -20.78 -7.40 -7.27
C ARG A 184 -21.85 -6.55 -6.59
N LYS A 185 -21.88 -6.56 -5.25
CA LYS A 185 -22.88 -5.80 -4.46
C LYS A 185 -22.67 -4.30 -4.59
N GLY A 186 -21.43 -3.84 -4.53
CA GLY A 186 -21.05 -2.44 -4.70
C GLY A 186 -21.46 -1.91 -6.06
N THR A 187 -21.09 -2.60 -7.15
CA THR A 187 -21.45 -2.20 -8.52
C THR A 187 -22.95 -2.17 -8.73
N ALA A 188 -23.69 -3.15 -8.17
CA ALA A 188 -25.14 -3.21 -8.30
C ALA A 188 -25.85 -2.00 -7.69
N LYS A 189 -25.33 -1.46 -6.57
CA LYS A 189 -25.87 -0.25 -5.93
C LYS A 189 -25.37 1.03 -6.60
N LEU A 190 -24.07 1.06 -6.98
CA LEU A 190 -23.43 2.21 -7.59
C LEU A 190 -24.08 2.59 -8.93
N LYS A 191 -24.67 1.62 -9.65
CA LYS A 191 -25.42 1.85 -10.89
C LYS A 191 -26.56 2.86 -10.74
N ASP A 192 -27.20 2.92 -9.57
CA ASP A 192 -28.33 3.80 -9.33
C ASP A 192 -27.90 5.13 -8.67
N ARG A 193 -26.59 5.35 -8.50
CA ARG A 193 -26.03 6.57 -7.91
C ARG A 193 -25.76 7.62 -8.96
N HIS A 194 -26.05 8.85 -8.59
CA HIS A 194 -25.76 10.05 -9.38
C HIS A 194 -25.11 11.07 -8.45
N LEU A 195 -24.38 12.00 -9.04
CA LEU A 195 -23.95 13.20 -8.36
C LEU A 195 -25.13 14.16 -8.33
N VAL A 196 -25.59 14.54 -7.15
CA VAL A 196 -26.71 15.47 -6.97
C VAL A 196 -26.19 16.77 -6.36
N PHE A 197 -26.57 17.88 -6.97
CA PHE A 197 -26.37 19.23 -6.48
C PHE A 197 -27.74 19.78 -6.07
N ASP A 198 -28.02 19.76 -4.77
CA ASP A 198 -29.30 20.17 -4.20
C ASP A 198 -29.51 21.69 -4.35
N GLU A 199 -30.71 22.11 -4.76
CA GLU A 199 -31.13 23.53 -4.83
C GLU A 199 -30.20 24.45 -5.66
N LEU A 200 -29.43 23.88 -6.59
CA LEU A 200 -28.43 24.57 -7.40
C LEU A 200 -28.87 24.80 -8.86
N GLY A 201 -30.13 24.53 -9.19
CA GLY A 201 -30.71 24.88 -10.48
C GLY A 201 -30.71 26.39 -10.75
N PRO A 202 -30.97 26.84 -11.99
CA PRO A 202 -30.88 28.25 -12.41
C PRO A 202 -31.66 29.24 -11.53
N ASP A 203 -32.76 28.77 -10.92
CA ASP A 203 -33.64 29.56 -10.06
C ASP A 203 -33.43 29.29 -8.55
N GLY A 204 -32.42 28.49 -8.18
CA GLY A 204 -32.10 28.11 -6.80
C GLY A 204 -33.14 27.22 -6.13
N GLN A 205 -33.95 26.51 -6.91
CA GLN A 205 -35.08 25.70 -6.43
C GLN A 205 -35.09 24.26 -6.95
N ASP A 206 -34.30 23.96 -8.00
CA ASP A 206 -34.25 22.65 -8.63
C ASP A 206 -32.91 21.96 -8.33
N ASP A 207 -32.91 20.63 -8.33
CA ASP A 207 -31.71 19.83 -8.14
C ASP A 207 -31.06 19.51 -9.50
N ILE A 208 -29.73 19.57 -9.59
CA ILE A 208 -28.98 19.12 -10.77
C ILE A 208 -28.48 17.71 -10.53
N VAL A 209 -28.85 16.78 -11.42
CA VAL A 209 -28.46 15.36 -11.33
C VAL A 209 -27.51 15.00 -12.47
N VAL A 210 -26.31 14.58 -12.11
CA VAL A 210 -25.22 14.26 -13.02
C VAL A 210 -24.86 12.77 -12.91
N PRO A 211 -24.86 12.01 -14.01
CA PRO A 211 -24.44 10.62 -13.98
C PRO A 211 -22.92 10.50 -13.81
N TRP A 212 -22.49 9.58 -12.95
CA TRP A 212 -21.08 9.20 -12.84
C TRP A 212 -20.57 8.43 -14.06
N PHE A 213 -21.45 7.62 -14.67
CA PHE A 213 -21.09 6.67 -15.72
C PHE A 213 -22.07 6.76 -16.88
N ASP A 214 -21.54 6.88 -18.09
CA ASP A 214 -22.31 6.63 -19.31
C ASP A 214 -22.66 5.14 -19.43
N ILE A 215 -21.72 4.28 -19.00
CA ILE A 215 -21.86 2.83 -19.02
C ILE A 215 -21.27 2.28 -17.72
N LEU A 216 -22.03 1.47 -16.99
CA LEU A 216 -21.54 0.66 -15.87
C LEU A 216 -22.15 -0.73 -15.92
N ARG A 217 -21.32 -1.75 -16.14
CA ARG A 217 -21.76 -3.13 -16.28
C ARG A 217 -20.91 -4.09 -15.45
N TYR A 218 -21.60 -4.95 -14.69
CA TYR A 218 -20.98 -6.07 -14.01
C TYR A 218 -21.14 -7.36 -14.82
N HIS A 219 -20.03 -7.98 -15.18
CA HIS A 219 -19.99 -9.28 -15.86
C HIS A 219 -19.70 -10.38 -14.83
N LYS A 220 -20.69 -11.26 -14.63
CA LYS A 220 -20.58 -12.40 -13.71
C LYS A 220 -19.66 -13.46 -14.30
N LYS A 221 -19.01 -14.23 -13.41
CA LYS A 221 -18.22 -15.42 -13.77
C LYS A 221 -19.05 -16.36 -14.66
N GLY A 222 -18.52 -16.65 -15.85
CA GLY A 222 -19.13 -17.54 -16.82
C GLY A 222 -18.96 -19.02 -16.43
N LYS A 223 -19.70 -19.91 -17.10
CA LYS A 223 -19.55 -21.37 -16.92
C LYS A 223 -18.21 -21.91 -17.45
N ASN A 224 -17.52 -21.15 -18.30
CA ASN A 224 -16.27 -21.54 -18.97
C ASN A 224 -15.02 -21.00 -18.26
N ASN A 225 -15.03 -20.87 -16.93
CA ASN A 225 -13.91 -20.31 -16.15
C ASN A 225 -13.60 -18.83 -16.42
N ASP A 226 -14.48 -18.09 -17.10
CA ASP A 226 -14.32 -16.65 -17.32
C ASP A 226 -14.24 -15.89 -15.98
N VAL A 227 -13.26 -15.00 -15.87
CA VAL A 227 -13.12 -14.13 -14.69
C VAL A 227 -14.25 -13.10 -14.71
N ALA A 228 -14.75 -12.76 -13.52
CA ALA A 228 -15.72 -11.68 -13.39
C ALA A 228 -15.03 -10.33 -13.50
N TYR A 229 -15.70 -9.36 -14.10
CA TYR A 229 -15.14 -8.02 -14.25
C TYR A 229 -16.23 -6.96 -14.30
N ILE A 230 -15.84 -5.73 -13.98
CA ILE A 230 -16.66 -4.53 -14.21
C ILE A 230 -16.12 -3.88 -15.47
N GLU A 231 -17.02 -3.51 -16.37
CA GLU A 231 -16.74 -2.71 -17.56
C GLU A 231 -17.48 -1.39 -17.42
N PHE A 232 -16.78 -0.28 -17.62
CA PHE A 232 -17.37 1.04 -17.46
C PHE A 232 -16.79 2.10 -18.40
N LYS A 233 -17.63 3.09 -18.70
CA LYS A 233 -17.27 4.35 -19.33
C LYS A 233 -17.71 5.47 -18.36
N PRO A 234 -16.77 6.20 -17.72
CA PRO A 234 -17.14 7.35 -16.91
C PRO A 234 -17.72 8.46 -17.81
N SER A 235 -18.56 9.32 -17.24
CA SER A 235 -18.87 10.60 -17.91
C SER A 235 -17.61 11.47 -17.95
N ASP A 236 -17.52 12.40 -18.91
CA ASP A 236 -16.35 13.27 -19.05
C ASP A 236 -16.14 14.10 -17.76
N PHE A 237 -17.23 14.62 -17.18
CA PHE A 237 -17.20 15.31 -15.89
C PHE A 237 -16.66 14.45 -14.73
N PHE A 238 -17.10 13.19 -14.60
CA PHE A 238 -16.58 12.32 -13.55
C PHE A 238 -15.09 12.00 -13.77
N LYS A 239 -14.70 11.82 -15.04
CA LYS A 239 -13.30 11.60 -15.39
C LYS A 239 -12.44 12.80 -15.06
N ASP A 240 -12.90 14.03 -15.29
CA ASP A 240 -12.20 15.25 -14.89
C ASP A 240 -11.95 15.31 -13.38
N LEU A 241 -12.98 15.03 -12.59
CA LEU A 241 -12.85 14.98 -11.13
C LEU A 241 -11.90 13.88 -10.66
N ALA A 242 -11.78 12.77 -11.39
CA ALA A 242 -10.85 11.69 -11.08
C ALA A 242 -9.39 12.01 -11.48
N LEU A 243 -9.17 12.92 -12.44
CA LEU A 243 -7.86 13.20 -13.05
C LEU A 243 -7.23 14.52 -12.59
N CYS A 244 -8.00 15.48 -12.08
CA CYS A 244 -7.51 16.82 -11.71
C CYS A 244 -6.65 16.88 -10.44
N SER A 245 -6.07 15.75 -10.03
CA SER A 245 -5.15 15.64 -8.91
C SER A 245 -3.92 16.54 -9.11
N GLY A 246 -3.60 17.38 -8.13
CA GLY A 246 -2.50 18.37 -8.24
C GLY A 246 -2.91 19.73 -8.81
N ILE A 247 -4.10 19.84 -9.41
CA ILE A 247 -4.69 21.11 -9.87
C ILE A 247 -5.76 21.56 -8.89
N ILE A 248 -6.59 20.62 -8.45
CA ILE A 248 -7.68 20.83 -7.49
C ILE A 248 -7.32 20.19 -6.16
N HIS A 249 -7.77 20.82 -5.08
CA HIS A 249 -7.60 20.30 -3.74
C HIS A 249 -8.45 19.04 -3.54
N GLY A 250 -7.92 18.10 -2.75
CA GLY A 250 -8.56 16.82 -2.49
C GLY A 250 -7.65 15.90 -1.67
N ALA A 251 -8.11 14.67 -1.49
CA ALA A 251 -7.48 13.68 -0.64
C ALA A 251 -7.07 12.42 -1.42
N PHE A 252 -5.99 11.79 -0.98
CA PHE A 252 -5.53 10.50 -1.49
C PHE A 252 -5.78 9.42 -0.43
N GLY A 253 -6.34 8.29 -0.84
CA GLY A 253 -6.61 7.18 0.07
C GLY A 253 -6.14 5.87 -0.53
N SER A 254 -5.39 5.10 0.27
CA SER A 254 -5.05 3.73 -0.10
C SER A 254 -6.27 2.82 0.06
N MET A 255 -6.58 2.02 -0.95
CA MET A 255 -7.62 1.00 -0.85
C MET A 255 -7.37 0.01 0.29
N GLU A 256 -6.10 -0.22 0.67
CA GLU A 256 -5.79 -1.12 1.77
C GLU A 256 -6.26 -0.53 3.10
N VAL A 257 -6.25 0.80 3.23
CA VAL A 257 -6.81 1.52 4.37
C VAL A 257 -8.32 1.66 4.24
N THR A 258 -8.83 2.14 3.10
CA THR A 258 -10.26 2.45 2.96
C THR A 258 -11.14 1.21 3.06
N THR A 259 -10.66 0.05 2.59
CA THR A 259 -11.38 -1.22 2.75
C THR A 259 -11.51 -1.65 4.21
N GLN A 260 -10.61 -1.24 5.11
CA GLN A 260 -10.64 -1.55 6.55
C GLN A 260 -11.66 -0.73 7.32
N LEU A 261 -11.99 0.47 6.84
CA LEU A 261 -12.96 1.35 7.46
C LEU A 261 -14.36 0.73 7.44
N GLN A 262 -15.05 0.81 8.56
CA GLN A 262 -16.44 0.36 8.68
C GLN A 262 -17.35 1.45 9.23
N GLY A 263 -18.53 1.53 8.63
CA GLY A 263 -19.54 2.52 8.96
C GLY A 263 -19.45 3.76 8.06
N LYS A 264 -20.61 4.24 7.63
CA LYS A 264 -20.75 5.39 6.74
C LYS A 264 -20.05 6.65 7.29
N TYR A 265 -20.24 6.98 8.56
CA TYR A 265 -19.59 8.14 9.20
C TYR A 265 -18.08 7.99 9.27
N THR A 266 -17.58 6.79 9.54
CA THR A 266 -16.13 6.52 9.63
C THR A 266 -15.45 6.74 8.28
N ILE A 267 -16.04 6.23 7.19
CA ILE A 267 -15.49 6.40 5.84
C ILE A 267 -15.53 7.87 5.43
N ALA A 268 -16.65 8.56 5.63
CA ALA A 268 -16.78 9.97 5.31
C ALA A 268 -15.79 10.83 6.13
N LEU A 269 -15.68 10.55 7.43
CA LEU A 269 -14.76 11.29 8.30
C LEU A 269 -13.30 11.01 7.94
N TYR A 270 -12.94 9.79 7.54
CA TYR A 270 -11.59 9.49 7.05
C TYR A 270 -11.22 10.39 5.87
N TRP A 271 -12.06 10.43 4.83
CA TRP A 271 -11.78 11.26 3.65
C TRP A 271 -11.74 12.75 3.99
N TYR A 272 -12.61 13.21 4.88
CA TYR A 272 -12.60 14.58 5.34
C TYR A 272 -11.34 14.93 6.14
N LEU A 273 -10.90 14.05 7.04
CA LEU A 273 -9.68 14.27 7.83
C LEU A 273 -8.42 14.17 6.98
N GLU A 274 -8.39 13.24 6.03
CA GLU A 274 -7.31 13.11 5.05
C GLU A 274 -7.15 14.40 4.23
N ASN A 275 -8.27 15.00 3.84
CA ASN A 275 -8.29 16.29 3.16
C ASN A 275 -7.78 17.44 4.04
N MET A 276 -8.13 17.41 5.32
CA MET A 276 -7.79 18.47 6.28
C MET A 276 -6.41 18.28 6.94
N LYS A 277 -5.72 17.14 6.73
CA LYS A 277 -4.51 16.80 7.49
C LYS A 277 -3.36 17.79 7.29
N ASN A 278 -3.26 18.34 6.09
CA ASN A 278 -2.25 19.33 5.71
C ASN A 278 -2.81 20.76 5.64
N TYR A 279 -4.12 20.93 5.92
CA TYR A 279 -4.77 22.22 5.88
C TYR A 279 -4.22 23.15 6.95
N LYS A 280 -3.96 24.41 6.57
CA LYS A 280 -3.60 25.51 7.46
C LYS A 280 -4.64 26.61 7.30
N GLU A 281 -5.34 26.94 8.37
CA GLU A 281 -6.34 28.03 8.37
C GLU A 281 -5.71 29.40 8.10
N TYR A 282 -4.45 29.60 8.53
CA TYR A 282 -3.64 30.78 8.27
C TYR A 282 -2.15 30.38 8.23
N PRO A 283 -1.24 31.20 7.66
CA PRO A 283 0.14 30.78 7.40
C PRO A 283 0.92 30.26 8.62
N THR A 284 0.58 30.76 9.82
CA THR A 284 1.19 30.37 11.11
C THR A 284 0.40 29.31 11.88
N ALA A 285 -0.74 28.83 11.36
CA ALA A 285 -1.54 27.80 11.99
C ALA A 285 -0.82 26.45 11.98
N THR A 286 -1.07 25.65 13.01
CA THR A 286 -0.63 24.24 13.03
C THR A 286 -1.42 23.45 11.99
N PRO A 287 -0.75 22.77 11.03
CA PRO A 287 -1.43 21.90 10.08
C PRO A 287 -2.28 20.84 10.77
N GLY A 288 -3.41 20.49 10.16
CA GLY A 288 -4.27 19.40 10.64
C GLY A 288 -5.08 19.76 11.89
N VAL A 289 -5.05 21.01 12.34
CA VAL A 289 -5.90 21.52 13.42
C VAL A 289 -6.96 22.43 12.82
N PHE A 290 -8.23 22.11 13.04
CA PHE A 290 -9.35 22.90 12.54
C PHE A 290 -10.56 22.80 13.47
N GLU A 291 -11.44 23.79 13.38
CA GLU A 291 -12.68 23.85 14.14
C GLU A 291 -13.88 23.67 13.22
N ILE A 292 -14.92 22.98 13.72
CA ILE A 292 -16.18 22.81 13.00
C ILE A 292 -17.35 22.96 13.95
N SER A 293 -18.37 23.73 13.56
CA SER A 293 -19.58 23.89 14.36
C SER A 293 -20.43 22.62 14.34
N ILE A 294 -21.38 22.49 15.28
CA ILE A 294 -22.30 21.34 15.30
C ILE A 294 -23.16 21.34 14.04
N GLU A 295 -23.63 22.50 13.61
CA GLU A 295 -24.45 22.70 12.44
C GLU A 295 -23.71 22.33 11.16
N GLU A 296 -22.48 22.80 11.01
CA GLU A 296 -21.59 22.47 9.88
C GLU A 296 -21.29 20.97 9.84
N LEU A 297 -20.97 20.37 11.00
CA LEU A 297 -20.71 18.93 11.09
C LEU A 297 -21.94 18.10 10.70
N LYS A 298 -23.14 18.54 11.11
CA LYS A 298 -24.40 17.89 10.72
C LYS A 298 -24.62 17.99 9.22
N HIS A 299 -24.39 19.15 8.63
CA HIS A 299 -24.53 19.38 7.20
C HIS A 299 -23.52 18.56 6.40
N GLN A 300 -22.23 18.63 6.76
CA GLN A 300 -21.12 17.97 6.09
C GLN A 300 -21.27 16.45 6.04
N PHE A 301 -21.76 15.85 7.12
CA PHE A 301 -21.91 14.39 7.24
C PHE A 301 -23.37 13.93 7.17
N SER A 302 -24.27 14.76 6.64
CA SER A 302 -25.71 14.48 6.49
C SER A 302 -26.33 13.84 7.76
N MET A 303 -25.96 14.36 8.92
CA MET A 303 -26.43 13.84 10.21
C MET A 303 -27.84 14.36 10.49
N PRO A 304 -28.70 13.56 11.15
CA PRO A 304 -30.03 14.04 11.54
C PRO A 304 -29.94 15.30 12.41
N GLN A 305 -30.79 16.29 12.11
CA GLN A 305 -30.82 17.55 12.86
C GLN A 305 -31.10 17.36 14.36
N SER A 306 -31.80 16.27 14.72
CA SER A 306 -32.07 15.85 16.09
C SER A 306 -30.85 15.39 16.87
N TYR A 307 -29.71 15.13 16.22
CA TYR A 307 -28.51 14.66 16.91
C TYR A 307 -27.98 15.72 17.86
N THR A 308 -27.85 15.34 19.13
CA THR A 308 -27.18 16.15 20.15
C THR A 308 -25.68 15.95 20.08
N LYS A 309 -24.90 16.79 20.77
CA LYS A 309 -23.46 16.59 20.96
C LYS A 309 -23.13 15.14 21.36
N THR A 310 -23.84 14.61 22.35
CA THR A 310 -23.61 13.24 22.86
C THR A 310 -23.92 12.18 21.81
N ASP A 311 -24.94 12.39 20.97
CA ASP A 311 -25.26 11.47 19.87
C ASP A 311 -24.18 11.48 18.79
N ILE A 312 -23.67 12.67 18.44
CA ILE A 312 -22.57 12.84 17.48
C ILE A 312 -21.33 12.11 17.99
N GLU A 313 -20.92 12.36 19.23
CA GLU A 313 -19.76 11.70 19.84
C GLU A 313 -19.94 10.17 19.86
N ARG A 314 -21.08 9.68 20.34
CA ARG A 314 -21.34 8.24 20.51
C ARG A 314 -21.48 7.50 19.19
N ARG A 315 -22.12 8.10 18.19
CA ARG A 315 -22.52 7.40 16.94
C ARG A 315 -21.57 7.64 15.77
N ALA A 316 -20.83 8.75 15.77
CA ALA A 316 -19.93 9.13 14.68
C ALA A 316 -18.48 9.24 15.14
N LEU A 317 -18.17 10.18 16.05
CA LEU A 317 -16.77 10.54 16.33
C LEU A 317 -16.00 9.48 17.11
N ASN A 318 -16.55 8.92 18.19
CA ASN A 318 -15.87 7.88 18.97
C ASN A 318 -15.67 6.59 18.18
N PRO A 319 -16.68 6.05 17.46
CA PRO A 319 -16.49 4.89 16.59
C PRO A 319 -15.45 5.15 15.50
N ALA A 320 -15.48 6.32 14.86
CA ALA A 320 -14.53 6.66 13.80
C ALA A 320 -13.11 6.81 14.34
N LYS A 321 -12.94 7.45 15.52
CA LYS A 321 -11.64 7.57 16.21
C LYS A 321 -11.05 6.21 16.52
N ALA A 322 -11.85 5.32 17.12
CA ALA A 322 -11.41 3.96 17.43
C ALA A 322 -11.01 3.20 16.16
N SER A 323 -11.82 3.30 15.10
CA SER A 323 -11.57 2.59 13.83
C SER A 323 -10.33 3.13 13.11
N ILE A 324 -10.26 4.42 12.79
CA ILE A 324 -9.17 5.02 11.99
C ILE A 324 -7.83 4.89 12.72
N ASN A 325 -7.80 5.23 14.01
CA ASN A 325 -6.54 5.18 14.77
C ASN A 325 -6.02 3.73 14.93
N SER A 326 -6.90 2.73 14.89
CA SER A 326 -6.51 1.31 14.99
C SER A 326 -5.91 0.72 13.71
N ILE A 327 -6.09 1.37 12.55
CA ILE A 327 -5.55 0.87 11.28
C ILE A 327 -4.06 1.21 11.22
N GLU A 328 -3.21 0.18 11.25
CA GLU A 328 -1.75 0.34 11.23
C GLU A 328 -1.26 1.04 9.96
N LEU A 329 -1.83 0.70 8.81
CA LEU A 329 -1.48 1.26 7.50
C LEU A 329 -2.03 2.68 7.25
N CYS A 330 -2.83 3.22 8.18
CA CYS A 330 -3.29 4.60 8.12
C CYS A 330 -2.15 5.52 8.58
N ASP A 331 -1.76 6.45 7.72
CA ASP A 331 -0.63 7.37 7.89
C ASP A 331 -0.90 8.50 8.89
N PHE A 332 -2.12 8.63 9.38
CA PHE A 332 -2.48 9.58 10.42
C PHE A 332 -3.28 8.95 11.56
N THR A 333 -3.30 9.68 12.68
CA THR A 333 -4.28 9.54 13.77
C THR A 333 -5.03 10.85 13.93
N PHE A 334 -6.19 10.80 14.55
CA PHE A 334 -6.87 12.02 14.96
C PHE A 334 -7.42 11.96 16.38
N ASP A 335 -7.53 13.14 16.96
CA ASP A 335 -8.29 13.39 18.18
C ASP A 335 -9.26 14.56 17.96
N PHE A 336 -10.24 14.67 18.85
CA PHE A 336 -11.20 15.77 18.86
C PHE A 336 -11.52 16.20 20.29
N GLU A 337 -11.81 17.49 20.47
CA GLU A 337 -12.28 18.06 21.73
C GLU A 337 -13.50 18.94 21.49
N ALA A 338 -14.39 19.03 22.49
CA ALA A 338 -15.60 19.82 22.36
C ALA A 338 -15.30 21.32 22.55
N LYS A 339 -15.65 22.13 21.55
CA LYS A 339 -15.49 23.59 21.60
C LYS A 339 -16.64 24.21 22.39
N LYS A 340 -16.30 25.10 23.33
CA LYS A 340 -17.26 25.88 24.12
C LYS A 340 -17.05 27.38 23.91
N GLU A 341 -18.13 28.10 23.70
CA GLU A 341 -18.16 29.56 23.71
C GLU A 341 -19.21 30.03 24.72
N SER A 342 -18.82 30.94 25.61
CA SER A 342 -19.68 31.45 26.69
C SER A 342 -20.42 30.35 27.47
N GLY A 343 -19.75 29.22 27.72
CA GLY A 343 -20.30 28.08 28.46
C GLY A 343 -21.22 27.13 27.67
N LYS A 344 -21.55 27.45 26.42
CA LYS A 344 -22.35 26.60 25.52
C LYS A 344 -21.44 25.82 24.58
N TYR A 345 -21.82 24.59 24.27
CA TYR A 345 -21.14 23.80 23.24
C TYR A 345 -21.52 24.33 21.87
N VAL A 346 -20.52 24.69 21.07
CA VAL A 346 -20.71 25.28 19.73
C VAL A 346 -20.15 24.39 18.62
N GLY A 347 -19.25 23.46 18.93
CA GLY A 347 -18.59 22.65 17.92
C GLY A 347 -17.56 21.68 18.48
N PHE A 348 -16.65 21.28 17.60
CA PHE A 348 -15.52 20.42 17.90
C PHE A 348 -14.24 20.99 17.30
N ILE A 349 -13.12 20.81 17.98
CA ILE A 349 -11.78 21.08 17.48
C ILE A 349 -11.17 19.73 17.15
N PHE A 350 -10.76 19.54 15.90
CA PHE A 350 -10.09 18.34 15.42
C PHE A 350 -8.57 18.56 15.39
N ARG A 351 -7.82 17.50 15.68
CA ARG A 351 -6.37 17.47 15.62
C ARG A 351 -5.95 16.21 14.88
N VAL A 352 -5.50 16.37 13.64
CA VAL A 352 -4.95 15.30 12.79
C VAL A 352 -3.44 15.31 12.94
N THR A 353 -2.88 14.16 13.29
CA THR A 353 -1.43 13.98 13.52
C THR A 353 -0.92 12.84 12.66
N ASN A 354 0.06 13.12 11.82
CA ASN A 354 0.74 12.10 11.03
C ASN A 354 1.40 11.07 11.96
N LYS A 355 1.21 9.78 11.68
CA LYS A 355 1.92 8.70 12.36
C LYS A 355 3.35 8.68 11.88
N SER A 356 4.28 8.78 12.81
CA SER A 356 5.66 8.35 12.57
C SER A 356 5.70 6.83 12.66
N TYR A 357 5.80 6.14 11.51
CA TYR A 357 6.02 4.70 11.49
C TYR A 357 7.36 4.39 12.17
N ILE A 358 7.30 3.72 13.33
CA ILE A 358 8.44 2.98 13.87
C ILE A 358 8.42 1.60 13.21
N GLU A 359 9.55 1.23 12.63
CA GLU A 359 9.83 0.06 11.77
C GLU A 359 9.42 -1.32 12.35
N SER A 360 8.13 -1.67 12.39
CA SER A 360 7.74 -3.03 12.81
C SER A 360 6.97 -3.87 11.80
N THR A 361 6.53 -3.33 10.66
CA THR A 361 5.67 -4.07 9.71
C THR A 361 6.17 -4.09 8.27
N ALA A 362 7.30 -3.46 7.97
CA ALA A 362 7.93 -3.53 6.65
C ALA A 362 8.51 -4.93 6.30
N VAL A 363 8.52 -5.88 7.24
CA VAL A 363 9.17 -7.19 7.08
C VAL A 363 8.22 -8.24 6.48
N GLU A 364 6.91 -8.19 6.72
CA GLU A 364 6.02 -9.29 6.31
C GLU A 364 5.52 -9.24 4.85
N LEU A 365 5.55 -8.08 4.17
CA LEU A 365 5.05 -7.96 2.79
C LEU A 365 6.11 -8.15 1.70
N LEU A 366 7.40 -8.08 2.06
CA LEU A 366 8.52 -8.22 1.13
C LEU A 366 9.17 -9.61 1.17
N GLU A 367 9.03 -10.36 2.27
CA GLU A 367 9.76 -11.61 2.45
C GLU A 367 9.14 -12.83 1.73
N ASP A 368 7.84 -12.80 1.38
CA ASP A 368 7.16 -14.02 0.90
C ASP A 368 7.09 -14.22 -0.61
N ASN A 369 7.25 -13.19 -1.46
CA ASN A 369 7.15 -13.37 -2.92
C ASN A 369 8.44 -13.06 -3.70
N GLU A 370 9.19 -12.01 -3.38
CA GLU A 370 10.40 -11.66 -4.14
C GLU A 370 11.61 -12.52 -3.73
N VAL A 371 11.71 -12.91 -2.45
CA VAL A 371 12.79 -13.78 -1.97
C VAL A 371 12.59 -15.23 -2.43
N GLU A 372 11.33 -15.68 -2.57
CA GLU A 372 11.00 -17.04 -3.00
C GLU A 372 11.29 -17.26 -4.49
N GLU A 373 10.99 -16.29 -5.37
CA GLU A 373 11.37 -16.39 -6.79
C GLU A 373 12.87 -16.17 -7.04
N SER A 374 13.52 -15.27 -6.29
CA SER A 374 14.96 -14.99 -6.42
C SER A 374 15.82 -16.22 -6.10
N GLY A 375 15.61 -16.84 -4.94
CA GLY A 375 16.40 -18.02 -4.52
C GLY A 375 16.18 -19.24 -5.41
N ILE A 376 14.97 -19.43 -5.93
CA ILE A 376 14.66 -20.51 -6.88
C ILE A 376 15.32 -20.25 -8.24
N THR A 377 15.32 -19.00 -8.71
CA THR A 377 15.93 -18.62 -9.98
C THR A 377 17.46 -18.76 -9.95
N GLU A 378 18.09 -18.34 -8.85
CA GLU A 378 19.53 -18.52 -8.64
C GLU A 378 19.92 -20.00 -8.57
N LEU A 379 19.15 -20.82 -7.84
CA LEU A 379 19.38 -22.26 -7.75
C LEU A 379 19.19 -22.95 -9.12
N ARG A 380 18.17 -22.53 -9.89
CA ARG A 380 17.93 -23.02 -11.25
C ARG A 380 19.13 -22.73 -12.17
N MET A 381 19.69 -21.52 -12.10
CA MET A 381 20.90 -21.16 -12.85
C MET A 381 22.10 -22.00 -12.41
N LEU A 382 22.33 -22.16 -11.10
CA LEU A 382 23.44 -22.96 -10.56
C LEU A 382 23.39 -24.43 -11.00
N LEU A 383 22.21 -25.05 -10.95
CA LEU A 383 22.00 -26.45 -11.39
C LEU A 383 22.18 -26.59 -12.90
N SER A 384 21.68 -25.62 -13.68
CA SER A 384 21.82 -25.59 -15.14
C SER A 384 23.29 -25.44 -15.58
N LEU A 385 24.03 -24.51 -14.98
CA LEU A 385 25.47 -24.32 -15.21
C LEU A 385 26.28 -25.58 -14.84
N SER A 386 25.81 -26.31 -13.84
CA SER A 386 26.43 -27.55 -13.38
C SER A 386 26.04 -28.78 -14.22
N LYS A 387 25.13 -28.64 -15.20
CA LYS A 387 24.57 -29.74 -16.02
C LYS A 387 23.87 -30.82 -15.19
N LEU A 388 23.21 -30.42 -14.11
CA LEU A 388 22.39 -31.31 -13.30
C LEU A 388 20.93 -31.11 -13.68
N GLU A 389 20.27 -32.18 -14.12
CA GLU A 389 18.86 -32.15 -14.51
C GLU A 389 17.96 -32.45 -13.31
N PHE A 390 17.15 -31.47 -12.94
CA PHE A 390 16.06 -31.56 -11.96
C PHE A 390 14.81 -30.91 -12.58
N SER A 391 13.65 -31.46 -12.28
CA SER A 391 12.36 -30.86 -12.61
C SER A 391 12.04 -29.68 -11.68
N GLU A 392 11.11 -28.82 -12.11
CA GLU A 392 10.73 -27.61 -11.37
C GLU A 392 10.24 -27.91 -9.95
N GLU A 393 9.44 -28.97 -9.76
CA GLU A 393 8.98 -29.40 -8.44
C GLU A 393 10.14 -29.84 -7.52
N GLU A 394 11.21 -30.40 -8.09
CA GLU A 394 12.38 -30.83 -7.34
C GLU A 394 13.23 -29.63 -6.92
N ILE A 395 13.43 -28.67 -7.82
CA ILE A 395 14.15 -27.41 -7.54
C ILE A 395 13.45 -26.64 -6.42
N GLN A 396 12.12 -26.58 -6.44
CA GLN A 396 11.34 -25.97 -5.35
C GLN A 396 11.57 -26.67 -4.00
N ARG A 397 11.61 -28.00 -3.97
CA ARG A 397 11.89 -28.76 -2.73
C ARG A 397 13.30 -28.52 -2.20
N ILE A 398 14.28 -28.39 -3.09
CA ILE A 398 15.68 -28.11 -2.73
C ILE A 398 15.80 -26.68 -2.19
N ALA A 399 15.15 -25.71 -2.84
CA ALA A 399 15.11 -24.31 -2.40
C ALA A 399 14.42 -24.17 -1.04
N ALA A 400 13.29 -24.85 -0.83
CA ALA A 400 12.62 -24.90 0.46
C ALA A 400 13.50 -25.51 1.56
N CYS A 401 14.30 -26.53 1.23
CA CYS A 401 15.27 -27.13 2.16
C CYS A 401 16.40 -26.13 2.51
N ALA A 402 16.95 -25.41 1.53
CA ALA A 402 17.97 -24.39 1.75
C ALA A 402 17.45 -23.24 2.64
N LYS A 403 16.23 -22.75 2.36
CA LYS A 403 15.53 -21.72 3.16
C LYS A 403 15.32 -22.20 4.61
N LYS A 404 14.83 -23.44 4.79
CA LYS A 404 14.63 -24.05 6.11
C LYS A 404 15.90 -24.09 6.98
N PHE A 405 17.07 -24.26 6.37
CA PHE A 405 18.36 -24.31 7.07
C PHE A 405 19.18 -23.02 6.97
N ASN A 406 18.56 -21.91 6.53
CA ASN A 406 19.17 -20.59 6.38
C ASN A 406 20.52 -20.64 5.64
N ARG A 407 20.54 -21.29 4.46
CA ARG A 407 21.73 -21.41 3.61
C ARG A 407 21.71 -20.36 2.51
N ASP A 408 22.83 -19.66 2.33
CA ASP A 408 23.01 -18.67 1.29
C ASP A 408 23.41 -19.29 -0.06
N SER A 409 23.38 -18.48 -1.13
CA SER A 409 23.69 -18.92 -2.50
C SER A 409 25.14 -19.38 -2.65
N ALA A 410 26.07 -18.82 -1.87
CA ALA A 410 27.47 -19.25 -1.85
C ALA A 410 27.62 -20.68 -1.30
N TYR A 411 26.90 -21.01 -0.24
CA TYR A 411 26.84 -22.36 0.31
C TYR A 411 26.17 -23.34 -0.64
N MET A 412 25.09 -22.93 -1.30
CA MET A 412 24.41 -23.74 -2.30
C MET A 412 25.31 -24.07 -3.50
N MET A 413 26.18 -23.14 -3.92
CA MET A 413 27.18 -23.40 -4.95
C MET A 413 28.17 -24.50 -4.53
N GLN A 414 28.60 -24.51 -3.26
CA GLN A 414 29.46 -25.57 -2.72
C GLN A 414 28.75 -26.93 -2.71
N VAL A 415 27.50 -26.97 -2.25
CA VAL A 415 26.68 -28.18 -2.22
C VAL A 415 26.52 -28.75 -3.64
N VAL A 416 26.15 -27.91 -4.61
CA VAL A 416 25.95 -28.31 -6.01
C VAL A 416 27.26 -28.84 -6.62
N SER A 417 28.39 -28.18 -6.35
CA SER A 417 29.71 -28.62 -6.82
C SER A 417 30.11 -29.98 -6.24
N VAL A 418 29.96 -30.19 -4.93
CA VAL A 418 30.30 -31.46 -4.28
C VAL A 418 29.34 -32.57 -4.72
N PHE A 419 28.06 -32.25 -4.89
CA PHE A 419 27.05 -33.19 -5.37
C PHE A 419 27.34 -33.66 -6.81
N LYS A 420 27.72 -32.73 -7.69
CA LYS A 420 28.15 -33.06 -9.06
C LYS A 420 29.35 -34.01 -9.05
N GLN A 421 30.39 -33.69 -8.29
CA GLN A 421 31.57 -34.56 -8.15
C GLN A 421 31.20 -35.96 -7.63
N ARG A 422 30.22 -36.05 -6.73
CA ARG A 422 29.73 -37.33 -6.18
C ARG A 422 28.97 -38.18 -7.20
N ILE A 423 28.17 -37.56 -8.08
CA ILE A 423 27.41 -38.25 -9.13
C ILE A 423 28.32 -38.68 -10.28
N GLU A 424 29.31 -37.86 -10.64
CA GLU A 424 30.23 -38.16 -11.74
C GLU A 424 31.30 -39.22 -11.36
N ASN A 425 31.51 -39.46 -10.08
CA ASN A 425 32.49 -40.44 -9.60
C ASN A 425 31.97 -41.89 -9.72
N LYS A 426 32.38 -42.56 -10.81
CA LYS A 426 32.03 -43.97 -11.11
C LYS A 426 32.65 -45.01 -10.17
N SER A 427 33.54 -44.61 -9.25
CA SER A 427 34.13 -45.52 -8.25
C SER A 427 33.32 -45.65 -6.95
N LEU A 428 32.24 -44.88 -6.80
CA LEU A 428 31.32 -44.92 -5.67
C LEU A 428 29.95 -45.47 -6.09
N GLU A 429 29.19 -46.01 -5.14
CA GLU A 429 27.83 -46.49 -5.39
C GLU A 429 26.94 -45.37 -5.97
N PRO A 430 26.03 -45.68 -6.91
CA PRO A 430 25.11 -44.69 -7.46
C PRO A 430 24.18 -44.12 -6.38
N VAL A 431 23.77 -42.86 -6.55
CA VAL A 431 22.83 -42.20 -5.62
C VAL A 431 21.42 -42.40 -6.16
N ASP A 432 20.63 -43.23 -5.47
CA ASP A 432 19.25 -43.56 -5.87
C ASP A 432 18.26 -42.39 -5.65
N ASP A 433 18.38 -41.67 -4.53
CA ASP A 433 17.57 -40.49 -4.22
C ASP A 433 18.41 -39.22 -4.26
N LYS A 434 18.46 -38.60 -5.44
CA LYS A 434 19.24 -37.39 -5.73
C LYS A 434 18.78 -36.19 -4.88
N ILE A 435 17.48 -36.03 -4.68
CA ILE A 435 16.90 -34.90 -3.92
C ILE A 435 17.20 -35.08 -2.44
N GLY A 436 16.88 -36.25 -1.88
CA GLY A 436 17.11 -36.53 -0.47
C GLY A 436 18.59 -36.49 -0.12
N TYR A 437 19.48 -36.90 -1.02
CA TYR A 437 20.92 -36.77 -0.83
C TYR A 437 21.37 -35.30 -0.80
N MET A 438 20.89 -34.47 -1.72
CA MET A 438 21.23 -33.05 -1.75
C MET A 438 20.66 -32.30 -0.53
N CYS A 439 19.42 -32.57 -0.13
CA CYS A 439 18.81 -32.03 1.09
C CYS A 439 19.60 -32.42 2.37
N ARG A 440 20.13 -33.65 2.42
CA ARG A 440 21.02 -34.08 3.52
C ARG A 440 22.35 -33.32 3.52
N MET A 441 22.90 -32.97 2.36
CA MET A 441 24.12 -32.15 2.27
C MET A 441 23.86 -30.71 2.74
N ILE A 442 22.68 -30.16 2.42
CA ILE A 442 22.23 -28.83 2.87
C ILE A 442 22.09 -28.80 4.40
N GLU A 443 21.49 -29.84 4.98
CA GLU A 443 21.28 -29.98 6.43
C GLU A 443 22.60 -30.21 7.18
N LYS A 444 23.42 -31.18 6.76
CA LYS A 444 24.55 -31.72 7.55
C LYS A 444 25.92 -31.15 7.20
N GLY A 445 26.05 -30.32 6.17
CA GLY A 445 27.35 -29.85 5.69
C GLY A 445 27.80 -30.55 4.41
N ALA A 446 28.21 -29.78 3.40
CA ALA A 446 28.89 -30.28 2.20
C ALA A 446 30.33 -30.73 2.50
N THR A 447 30.52 -31.70 3.39
CA THR A 447 31.81 -32.40 3.50
C THR A 447 31.78 -33.62 2.59
N ALA A 448 32.62 -33.61 1.56
CA ALA A 448 32.97 -34.83 0.86
C ALA A 448 33.66 -35.77 1.85
N LYS A 449 32.91 -36.67 2.49
CA LYS A 449 33.53 -37.89 3.02
C LYS A 449 34.00 -38.68 1.80
N ILE A 450 35.26 -38.47 1.44
CA ILE A 450 36.03 -39.47 0.70
C ILE A 450 36.09 -40.68 1.62
N SER A 451 35.12 -41.57 1.50
CA SER A 451 35.21 -42.92 2.04
C SER A 451 36.18 -43.69 1.15
N SER A 452 37.47 -43.36 1.29
CA SER A 452 38.54 -44.25 0.91
C SER A 452 38.81 -45.14 2.12
N ASN A 453 38.53 -46.44 1.97
CA ASN A 453 38.83 -47.54 2.88
C ASN A 453 37.82 -47.80 4.01
N ASP A 454 36.77 -48.57 3.70
CA ASP A 454 36.41 -49.71 4.54
C ASP A 454 37.54 -50.76 4.48
N LYS A 455 38.66 -50.43 5.14
CA LYS A 455 39.61 -51.45 5.60
C LYS A 455 39.32 -51.70 7.06
N LYS A 456 38.72 -52.86 7.31
CA LYS A 456 38.77 -53.65 8.55
C LYS A 456 39.82 -53.13 9.54
N LYS A 457 39.38 -52.63 10.70
CA LYS A 457 40.08 -52.86 11.97
C LYS A 457 39.09 -53.36 13.02
N LYS A 458 39.05 -54.68 13.14
CA LYS A 458 38.85 -55.39 14.42
C LYS A 458 39.79 -54.77 15.46
N ASN A 459 39.27 -54.28 16.59
CA ASN A 459 39.20 -55.08 17.83
C ASN A 459 38.75 -54.25 19.04
N ASN A 460 37.83 -54.86 19.80
CA ASN A 460 37.68 -54.95 21.26
C ASN A 460 38.21 -53.81 22.15
N PHE A 461 37.31 -53.21 22.92
CA PHE A 461 37.18 -53.33 24.40
C PHE A 461 36.21 -52.21 24.82
N ASN A 462 34.95 -52.47 25.10
CA ASN A 462 34.33 -53.11 26.28
C ASN A 462 33.38 -52.10 26.92
N ASN A 463 32.09 -52.41 26.79
CA ASN A 463 31.08 -52.19 27.81
C ASN A 463 31.70 -52.17 29.20
N PHE A 464 31.37 -51.13 29.98
CA PHE A 464 31.22 -51.34 31.41
C PHE A 464 29.86 -50.82 31.86
N SER A 465 29.04 -51.78 32.27
CA SER A 465 28.12 -51.66 33.38
C SER A 465 28.85 -51.12 34.63
N GLN A 466 28.13 -50.34 35.43
CA GLN A 466 28.59 -49.42 36.47
C GLN A 466 29.48 -50.01 37.61
N ARG A 467 30.44 -49.15 38.01
CA ARG A 467 31.03 -48.81 39.34
C ARG A 467 31.36 -49.93 40.36
N ASP A 468 32.62 -49.94 40.83
CA ASP A 468 33.04 -49.91 42.25
C ASP A 468 34.58 -49.76 42.35
N TYR A 469 35.06 -48.89 43.25
CA TYR A 469 36.48 -48.53 43.45
C TYR A 469 37.12 -49.31 44.61
N ASP A 470 38.44 -49.56 44.55
CA ASP A 470 39.22 -50.02 45.71
C ASP A 470 40.27 -48.95 46.11
N MET A 471 39.93 -48.18 47.15
CA MET A 471 40.69 -47.02 47.61
C MET A 471 41.89 -47.40 48.50
N ASP A 472 41.94 -48.64 49.00
CA ASP A 472 43.04 -49.14 49.86
C ASP A 472 44.34 -49.32 49.05
N GLU A 473 44.22 -49.59 47.75
CA GLU A 473 45.38 -49.71 46.86
C GLU A 473 45.94 -48.34 46.45
N LEU A 474 45.09 -47.32 46.40
CA LEU A 474 45.46 -45.92 46.15
C LEU A 474 46.17 -45.30 47.36
N GLU A 475 45.73 -45.65 48.58
CA GLU A 475 46.34 -45.15 49.81
C GLU A 475 47.76 -45.70 50.04
N LYS A 476 48.02 -46.98 49.71
CA LYS A 476 49.37 -47.58 49.75
C LYS A 476 50.36 -47.01 48.72
N LYS A 477 49.88 -46.44 47.61
CA LYS A 477 50.74 -45.77 46.61
C LYS A 477 51.04 -44.32 46.96
N LEU A 478 50.25 -43.70 47.83
CA LEU A 478 50.37 -42.29 48.20
C LEU A 478 51.10 -42.08 49.53
N ILE A 479 51.05 -43.05 50.45
CA ILE A 479 51.77 -42.96 51.73
C ILE A 479 52.59 -44.24 51.92
N GLY A 480 53.91 -44.12 51.88
CA GLY A 480 54.75 -45.05 52.65
C GLY A 480 56.09 -45.36 52.02
N HIS A 481 57.12 -44.66 52.53
CA HIS A 481 58.56 -44.96 52.39
C HIS A 481 59.24 -44.71 51.05
#